data_AF-A0AAC9BDS4-F1
#
_entry.id   AF-A0AAC9BDS4-F1
#
_cell.length_a   1.000
_cell.length_b   1.000
_cell.length_c   1.000
_cell.angle_alpha   90.00
_cell.angle_beta   90.00
_cell.angle_gamma   90.00
#
_symmetry.space_group_name_H-M   'P 1'
#
loop_
_entity.id
_entity.type
_entity.pdbx_description
1 polymer ?
#
loop_
_entity_poly.entity_id
_entity_poly.type
_entity_poly.pdbx_seq_one_letter_code
_entity_poly.pdbx_strand_id
1 'polypeptide(L)' 'MYREKPLNEQDSGWRFFAGDEDEAYMARNEHHGVYDVNTIVNYDPTILPFIDLDIGSALERDNAGDFVVLR' A
#
# COMPACT_ATOMS: atom_id res chain seq x y z
N MET A 1 1.48 -1.12 3.93
CA MET A 1 0.79 -0.17 3.00
C MET A 1 0.56 1.15 3.70
N TYR A 2 0.54 2.27 2.97
CA TYR A 2 0.18 3.58 3.52
C TYR A 2 -0.51 4.46 2.49
N ARG A 3 -1.25 5.46 2.97
CA ARG A 3 -1.99 6.41 2.13
C ARG A 3 -1.41 7.81 2.26
N GLU A 4 -0.85 8.32 1.18
CA GLU A 4 -0.40 9.72 1.07
C GLU A 4 -1.47 10.60 0.42
N LYS A 5 -1.20 11.90 0.40
CA LYS A 5 -2.02 12.85 -0.34
C LYS A 5 -1.93 12.51 -1.85
N PRO A 6 -3.06 12.28 -2.53
CA PRO A 6 -3.09 12.10 -3.98
C PRO A 6 -2.34 13.19 -4.74
N LEU A 7 -1.57 12.79 -5.76
CA LEU A 7 -0.92 13.73 -6.68
C LEU A 7 -1.92 14.34 -7.68
N ASN A 8 -2.98 13.61 -8.03
CA ASN A 8 -4.04 14.02 -8.95
C ASN A 8 -5.33 13.22 -8.69
N GLU A 9 -6.39 13.48 -9.45
CA GLU A 9 -7.72 12.83 -9.26
C GLU A 9 -7.73 11.31 -9.52
N GLN A 10 -6.74 10.78 -10.25
CA GLN A 10 -6.62 9.35 -10.55
C GLN A 10 -5.74 8.61 -9.53
N ASP A 11 -4.95 9.35 -8.74
CA ASP A 11 -4.09 8.81 -7.71
C ASP A 11 -4.92 8.54 -6.45
N SER A 12 -5.04 7.28 -6.05
CA SER A 12 -5.75 6.93 -4.81
C SER A 12 -5.03 7.40 -3.54
N GLY A 13 -3.73 7.70 -3.66
CA GLY A 13 -2.81 7.94 -2.56
C GLY A 13 -2.22 6.67 -1.94
N TRP A 14 -2.74 5.48 -2.28
CA TRP A 14 -2.26 4.22 -1.71
C TRP A 14 -0.92 3.78 -2.29
N ARG A 15 -0.02 3.36 -1.40
CA ARG A 15 1.20 2.64 -1.74
C ARG A 15 1.25 1.31 -1.01
N PHE A 16 1.57 0.26 -1.77
CA PHE A 16 1.63 -1.12 -1.30
C PHE A 16 3.07 -1.63 -1.42
N PHE A 17 3.51 -2.36 -0.40
CA PHE A 17 4.87 -2.91 -0.26
C PHE A 17 4.76 -4.29 0.37
N ALA A 18 5.72 -5.16 0.08
CA ALA A 18 5.88 -6.45 0.75
C ALA A 18 6.31 -6.26 2.22
N GLY A 19 7.07 -5.20 2.51
CA GLY A 19 7.52 -4.83 3.86
C GLY A 19 8.93 -5.28 4.21
N ASP A 20 9.61 -5.97 3.30
CA ASP A 20 10.98 -6.49 3.43
C ASP A 20 11.95 -5.88 2.41
N GLU A 21 11.52 -4.89 1.63
CA GLU A 21 12.35 -4.20 0.65
C GLU A 21 13.45 -3.35 1.32
N ASP A 22 14.70 -3.49 0.84
CA ASP A 22 15.81 -2.64 1.27
C ASP A 22 15.96 -1.36 0.41
N GLU A 23 16.85 -0.46 0.84
CA GLU A 23 17.08 0.81 0.13
C GLU A 23 17.56 0.59 -1.32
N ALA A 24 18.40 -0.42 -1.57
CA ALA A 24 18.93 -0.70 -2.90
C ALA A 24 17.84 -1.22 -3.85
N TYR A 25 16.92 -2.04 -3.35
CA TYR A 25 15.75 -2.52 -4.07
C TYR A 25 14.81 -1.35 -4.39
N MET A 26 14.53 -0.51 -3.39
CA MET A 26 13.63 0.64 -3.50
C MET A 26 14.18 1.74 -4.42
N ALA A 27 15.51 1.86 -4.57
CA ALA A 27 16.13 2.86 -5.44
C ALA A 27 15.93 2.59 -6.95
N ARG A 28 15.47 1.40 -7.34
CA ARG A 28 15.34 1.01 -8.75
C ARG A 28 13.91 1.21 -9.24
N ASN A 29 13.73 2.18 -10.15
CA ASN A 29 12.42 2.50 -10.75
C ASN A 29 11.70 1.30 -11.39
N GLU A 30 12.45 0.32 -11.90
CA GLU A 30 11.89 -0.89 -12.52
C GLU A 30 11.15 -1.82 -11.54
N HIS A 31 11.36 -1.67 -10.22
CA HIS A 31 10.63 -2.42 -9.19
C HIS A 31 9.33 -1.74 -8.76
N HIS A 32 9.05 -0.54 -9.28
CA HIS A 32 7.85 0.22 -8.96
C HIS A 32 6.87 0.15 -10.12
N GLY A 33 5.59 0.08 -9.81
CA GLY A 33 4.52 0.10 -10.81
C GLY A 33 3.30 0.86 -10.30
N VAL A 34 2.52 1.39 -11.23
CA VAL A 34 1.23 2.04 -10.96
C VAL A 34 0.13 1.09 -11.42
N TYR A 35 -0.80 0.79 -10.52
CA TYR A 35 -1.90 -0.13 -10.75
C TYR A 35 -3.18 0.44 -10.15
N ASP A 36 -4.33 0.03 -10.69
CA ASP A 36 -5.60 0.25 -10.04
C ASP A 36 -5.62 -0.46 -8.67
N VAL A 37 -6.14 0.22 -7.65
CA VAL A 37 -6.33 -0.39 -6.32
C VAL A 37 -7.17 -1.66 -6.42
N ASN A 38 -8.16 -1.69 -7.32
CA ASN A 38 -8.97 -2.88 -7.59
C ASN A 38 -8.12 -4.07 -8.07
N THR A 39 -7.08 -3.84 -8.87
CA THR A 39 -6.16 -4.91 -9.29
C THR A 39 -5.45 -5.50 -8.09
N ILE A 40 -4.93 -4.66 -7.19
CA ILE A 40 -4.26 -5.11 -5.97
C ILE A 40 -5.22 -5.89 -5.06
N VAL A 41 -6.44 -5.39 -4.86
CA VAL A 41 -7.48 -6.06 -4.05
C VAL A 41 -7.90 -7.42 -4.63
N ASN A 42 -7.88 -7.59 -5.96
CA ASN A 42 -8.14 -8.90 -6.56
C ASN A 42 -7.02 -9.93 -6.27
N TYR A 43 -5.77 -9.49 -6.14
CA TYR A 43 -4.66 -10.36 -5.73
C TYR A 43 -4.65 -10.63 -4.22
N ASP A 44 -4.99 -9.61 -3.43
CA ASP A 44 -5.03 -9.70 -1.97
C ASP A 44 -6.31 -9.06 -1.42
N PRO A 45 -7.41 -9.84 -1.30
CA PRO A 45 -8.70 -9.34 -0.84
C PRO A 45 -8.69 -8.84 0.61
N THR A 46 -7.69 -9.21 1.40
CA THR A 46 -7.60 -8.78 2.81
C THR A 46 -7.30 -7.29 2.95
N ILE A 47 -6.91 -6.62 1.87
CA ILE A 47 -6.72 -5.16 1.80
C ILE A 47 -8.05 -4.40 1.73
N LEU A 48 -9.11 -5.02 1.17
CA LEU A 48 -10.39 -4.38 0.90
C LEU A 48 -11.00 -3.62 2.09
N PRO A 49 -10.96 -4.11 3.35
CA PRO A 49 -11.53 -3.40 4.48
C PRO A 49 -10.87 -2.03 4.78
N PHE A 50 -9.70 -1.76 4.21
CA PHE A 50 -8.86 -0.61 4.59
C PHE A 50 -8.77 0.46 3.50
N ILE A 51 -9.29 0.23 2.29
CA ILE A 51 -9.06 1.14 1.15
C ILE A 51 -9.68 2.54 1.33
N ASP A 52 -10.67 2.68 2.21
CA ASP A 52 -11.35 3.94 2.53
C ASP A 52 -10.73 4.69 3.73
N LEU A 53 -9.65 4.17 4.33
CA LEU A 53 -8.97 4.84 5.44
C LEU A 53 -8.39 6.19 5.02
N ASP A 54 -8.33 7.13 5.97
CA ASP A 54 -7.94 8.51 5.74
C ASP A 54 -6.52 8.66 5.20
N ILE A 55 -6.26 9.77 4.50
CA ILE A 55 -4.91 10.19 4.12
C ILE A 55 -4.06 10.31 5.40
N GLY A 56 -2.86 9.75 5.37
CA GLY A 56 -1.95 9.63 6.50
C GLY A 56 -2.04 8.28 7.21
N SER A 57 -2.99 7.42 6.85
CA SER A 57 -3.07 6.06 7.41
C SER A 57 -1.91 5.19 6.94
N ALA A 58 -1.34 4.42 7.86
CA ALA A 58 -0.34 3.41 7.57
C ALA A 58 -0.71 2.10 8.27
N LEU A 59 -0.45 0.98 7.60
CA LEU A 59 -0.75 -0.36 8.08
C LEU A 59 0.39 -1.31 7.71
N GLU A 60 0.69 -2.24 8.60
CA GLU A 60 1.59 -3.36 8.34
C GLU A 60 0.90 -4.67 8.69
N ARG A 61 1.43 -5.80 8.21
CA ARG A 61 1.01 -7.11 8.67
C ARG A 61 1.82 -7.47 9.91
N ASP A 62 1.13 -7.95 10.94
CA ASP A 62 1.80 -8.51 12.11
C ASP A 62 2.31 -9.94 11.84
N ASN A 63 2.84 -10.59 12.88
CA ASN A 63 3.36 -11.96 12.78
C ASN A 63 2.27 -13.02 12.48
N ALA A 64 0.99 -12.71 12.71
CA ALA A 64 -0.13 -13.57 12.33
C ALA A 64 -0.57 -13.33 10.87
N GLY A 65 -0.02 -12.29 10.22
CA GLY A 65 -0.37 -11.87 8.87
C GLY A 65 -1.55 -10.91 8.83
N ASP A 66 -2.05 -10.44 9.98
CA ASP A 66 -3.20 -9.53 10.05
C ASP A 66 -2.75 -8.08 9.93
N PHE A 67 -3.54 -7.26 9.23
CA PHE A 67 -3.25 -5.83 9.14
C PHE A 67 -3.51 -5.11 10.46
N VAL A 68 -2.50 -4.38 10.93
CA VAL A 68 -2.57 -3.50 12.10
C VAL A 68 -2.29 -2.06 11.68
N VAL A 69 -3.05 -1.12 12.22
CA VAL A 69 -2.88 0.31 11.95
C VAL A 69 -1.69 0.84 12.76
N LEU A 70 -0.75 1.47 12.07
CA LEU A 70 0.37 2.18 12.66
C LEU A 70 -0.08 3.58 13.09
N ARG A 71 0.30 3.97 14.30
CA ARG A 71 0.02 5.30 14.88
C ARG A 71 1.11 6.30 14.58
#